data_AF-A0A401MJ78-F1
#
_entry.id   AF-A0A401MJ78-F1
#
_cell.length_a   1.000
_cell.length_b   1.000
_cell.length_c   1.000
_cell.angle_alpha   90.00
_cell.angle_beta   90.00
_cell.angle_gamma   90.00
#
_symmetry.space_group_name_H-M   'P 1'
#
loop_
_entity.id
_entity.type
_entity.pdbx_description
1 polymer ?
#
loop_
_entity_poly.entity_id
_entity_poly.type
_entity_poly.pdbx_seq_one_letter_code
_entity_poly.pdbx_strand_id
1 'polypeptide(L)'
;MGTPPTPPGGGTIDVKPSNLHQVAGGFAGQQTPFDKAAKDLVTALKEYPDAGGYGTAAQAFATAYVQAGNRFLEVWAKSVVSVGGAAVGFATTANTYAKAEAANDASGQTVARTQPPPVVIDKVPDYGSVPDLKWGDDDGGDDFIRSILEWIPDAVWHIIRPLLEHAFRWGKVAEVYPYPQQHYLNSLSQAWSNTTMSLSITESGLTGLVSSITLQSNSEWYDAMRQFCSSLWGTTDWGKSREGYEWKHDSSGSQTASHPVMTVLFDTAKKISDLLREFAEAAVELNGKVWDIYMEAVKQAVGDIDLSDGVDLNDVKEGAKGVGRFLKGLATGAAELSVEITLNIDTAALNAVVEAYNRRVNALTPRFGALTGALDEAHRSAPTYAAEEARAEAFGARALNDFKKQHKYTTDADEKNHFYPIDLANAEGLYGGHSVDKHVGKTDEQLAQRLRDQQITRPDGSVRPLAASSYPDLASAQRFTQDTLDDIRNAEKIERWLDRLEREPVANERSTLTLDKSFTEVTGRTVPRTAYDADGLQAQGIDAHGANVVLRYKRGLVPPFIVLTSMPTA
;
A
#
# COMPACT_ATOMS: atom_id res chain seq x y z
N MET A 1 12.79 13.06 -6.46
CA MET A 1 11.97 14.28 -6.25
C MET A 1 12.31 15.30 -7.31
N GLY A 2 11.43 15.49 -8.28
CA GLY A 2 11.49 16.58 -9.25
C GLY A 2 10.09 17.16 -9.37
N THR A 3 9.97 18.48 -9.29
CA THR A 3 8.71 19.19 -9.56
C THR A 3 8.24 18.83 -10.96
N PRO A 4 6.98 18.36 -11.15
CA PRO A 4 6.43 18.12 -12.48
C PRO A 4 6.51 19.40 -13.32
N PRO A 5 6.69 19.28 -14.65
CA PRO A 5 6.69 20.45 -15.51
C PRO A 5 5.33 21.15 -15.40
N THR A 6 5.35 22.44 -15.07
CA THR A 6 4.17 23.30 -15.02
C THR A 6 3.48 23.27 -16.39
N PRO A 7 2.18 22.91 -16.49
CA PRO A 7 1.46 23.02 -17.74
C PRO A 7 1.47 24.48 -18.22
N PRO A 8 1.59 24.72 -19.54
CA PRO A 8 1.63 26.07 -20.06
C PRO A 8 0.29 26.78 -19.85
N GLY A 9 0.33 27.86 -19.09
CA GLY A 9 -0.42 29.11 -19.30
C GLY A 9 -1.96 29.06 -19.35
N GLY A 10 -2.56 29.61 -18.30
CA GLY A 10 -3.80 30.40 -18.28
C GLY A 10 -4.77 30.28 -19.47
N GLY A 11 -5.70 29.33 -19.38
CA GLY A 11 -6.87 29.23 -20.24
C GLY A 11 -8.03 28.59 -19.48
N THR A 12 -9.26 28.82 -19.94
CA THR A 12 -10.43 28.04 -19.52
C THR A 12 -10.23 26.60 -19.99
N ILE A 13 -10.18 25.63 -19.08
CA ILE A 13 -10.24 24.22 -19.47
C ILE A 13 -11.71 23.87 -19.67
N ASP A 14 -12.11 23.68 -20.92
CA ASP A 14 -13.41 23.15 -21.30
C ASP A 14 -13.32 21.61 -21.29
N VAL A 15 -13.67 21.00 -20.14
CA VAL A 15 -13.63 19.54 -20.00
C VAL A 15 -14.79 18.92 -20.77
N LYS A 16 -14.48 17.97 -21.63
CA LYS A 16 -15.45 17.24 -22.45
C LYS A 16 -15.50 15.76 -22.04
N PRO A 17 -16.56 15.02 -22.38
CA PRO A 17 -16.60 13.58 -22.19
C PRO A 17 -15.38 12.85 -22.78
N SER A 18 -14.83 13.31 -23.90
CA SER A 18 -13.60 12.75 -24.48
C SER A 18 -12.38 12.91 -23.58
N ASN A 19 -12.27 13.99 -22.80
CA ASN A 19 -11.18 14.17 -21.85
C ASN A 19 -11.31 13.18 -20.69
N LEU A 20 -12.53 12.95 -20.18
CA LEU A 20 -12.77 11.95 -19.15
C LEU A 20 -12.49 10.53 -19.65
N HIS A 21 -12.86 10.18 -20.90
CA HIS A 21 -12.46 8.90 -21.49
C HIS A 21 -10.94 8.75 -21.61
N GLN A 22 -10.22 9.82 -21.94
CA GLN A 22 -8.75 9.80 -21.98
C GLN A 22 -8.16 9.56 -20.58
N VAL A 23 -8.69 10.22 -19.55
CA VAL A 23 -8.28 10.00 -18.16
C VAL A 23 -8.60 8.57 -17.72
N ALA A 24 -9.80 8.07 -18.01
CA ALA A 24 -10.21 6.68 -17.74
C ALA A 24 -9.24 5.67 -18.36
N GLY A 25 -8.93 5.81 -19.66
CA GLY A 25 -7.96 4.97 -20.35
C GLY A 25 -6.55 5.08 -19.76
N GLY A 26 -6.15 6.28 -19.32
CA GLY A 26 -4.88 6.50 -18.62
C GLY A 26 -4.81 5.77 -17.27
N PHE A 27 -5.87 5.84 -16.46
CA PHE A 27 -5.94 5.12 -15.17
C PHE A 27 -5.85 3.61 -15.38
N ALA A 28 -6.65 3.05 -16.30
CA ALA A 28 -6.59 1.63 -16.64
C ALA A 28 -5.19 1.23 -17.18
N GLY A 29 -4.59 2.10 -17.99
CA GLY A 29 -3.24 1.93 -18.51
C GLY A 29 -2.14 1.94 -17.45
N GLN A 30 -2.33 2.64 -16.32
CA GLN A 30 -1.42 2.62 -15.17
C GLN A 30 -1.69 1.47 -14.20
N GLN A 31 -2.93 0.99 -14.11
CA GLN A 31 -3.29 -0.13 -13.23
C GLN A 31 -2.53 -1.41 -13.59
N THR A 32 -2.43 -1.73 -14.88
CA THR A 32 -1.77 -2.95 -15.37
C THR A 32 -0.28 -3.03 -14.98
N PRO A 33 0.57 -2.03 -15.30
CA PRO A 33 1.97 -2.06 -14.86
C PRO A 33 2.12 -1.98 -13.33
N PHE A 34 1.17 -1.34 -12.63
CA PHE A 34 1.19 -1.29 -11.16
C PHE A 34 0.94 -2.67 -10.53
N ASP A 35 -0.05 -3.42 -11.02
CA ASP A 35 -0.30 -4.81 -10.62
C ASP A 35 0.86 -5.73 -11.00
N LYS A 36 1.37 -5.58 -12.23
CA LYS A 36 2.50 -6.37 -12.73
C LYS A 36 3.76 -6.17 -11.87
N ALA A 37 4.02 -4.96 -11.39
CA ALA A 37 5.19 -4.68 -10.55
C ALA A 37 5.19 -5.49 -9.24
N ALA A 38 4.03 -5.71 -8.61
CA ALA A 38 3.92 -6.57 -7.42
C ALA A 38 4.19 -8.05 -7.76
N LYS A 39 3.67 -8.54 -8.90
CA LYS A 39 3.94 -9.90 -9.39
C LYS A 39 5.41 -10.10 -9.72
N ASP A 40 6.03 -9.12 -10.35
CA ASP A 40 7.44 -9.14 -10.72
C ASP A 40 8.32 -9.11 -9.45
N LEU A 41 7.94 -8.35 -8.41
CA LEU A 41 8.59 -8.43 -7.09
C LEU A 41 8.51 -9.85 -6.53
N VAL A 42 7.32 -10.43 -6.41
CA VAL A 42 7.17 -11.79 -5.84
C VAL A 42 7.96 -12.82 -6.66
N THR A 43 8.00 -12.68 -7.98
CA THR A 43 8.79 -13.55 -8.86
C THR A 43 10.28 -13.42 -8.54
N ALA A 44 10.81 -12.19 -8.46
CA ALA A 44 12.21 -11.95 -8.12
C ALA A 44 12.57 -12.46 -6.72
N LEU A 45 11.64 -12.34 -5.75
CA LEU A 45 11.88 -12.87 -4.41
C LEU A 45 11.95 -14.40 -4.41
N LYS A 46 11.13 -15.08 -5.21
CA LYS A 46 11.09 -16.55 -5.32
C LYS A 46 12.31 -17.17 -6.01
N GLU A 47 13.18 -16.37 -6.65
CA GLU A 47 14.46 -16.85 -7.16
C GLU A 47 15.39 -17.31 -6.03
N TYR A 48 15.21 -16.77 -4.82
CA TYR A 48 16.06 -17.06 -3.67
C TYR A 48 15.23 -17.38 -2.41
N PRO A 49 14.51 -18.52 -2.40
CA PRO A 49 13.60 -18.84 -1.30
C PRO A 49 14.31 -19.14 0.02
N ASP A 50 15.51 -19.73 -0.02
CA ASP A 50 16.19 -20.30 1.16
C ASP A 50 17.46 -19.53 1.57
N ALA A 51 17.39 -18.19 1.56
CA ALA A 51 18.58 -17.34 1.71
C ALA A 51 19.00 -17.06 3.17
N GLY A 52 18.14 -17.31 4.16
CA GLY A 52 18.31 -16.85 5.54
C GLY A 52 19.18 -17.73 6.44
N GLY A 53 19.56 -18.93 6.00
CA GLY A 53 20.39 -19.84 6.79
C GLY A 53 19.70 -20.44 8.02
N TYR A 54 20.46 -21.22 8.80
CA TYR A 54 19.97 -21.94 9.98
C TYR A 54 20.11 -21.12 11.27
N GLY A 55 19.35 -21.51 12.31
CA GLY A 55 19.44 -20.96 13.66
C GLY A 55 18.25 -20.08 14.07
N THR A 56 18.10 -19.89 15.38
CA THR A 56 16.92 -19.22 15.97
C THR A 56 16.81 -17.74 15.59
N ALA A 57 17.93 -17.03 15.49
CA ALA A 57 17.94 -15.62 15.08
C ALA A 57 17.50 -15.46 13.60
N ALA A 58 18.00 -16.32 12.72
CA ALA A 58 17.62 -16.35 11.30
C ALA A 58 16.13 -16.69 11.12
N GLN A 59 15.62 -17.69 11.85
CA GLN A 59 14.20 -18.07 11.81
C GLN A 59 13.28 -16.95 12.32
N ALA A 60 13.68 -16.24 13.38
CA ALA A 60 12.93 -15.10 13.90
C ALA A 60 12.90 -13.95 12.87
N PHE A 61 14.02 -13.67 12.21
CA PHE A 61 14.09 -12.69 11.12
C PHE A 61 13.18 -13.09 9.96
N ALA A 62 13.27 -14.34 9.47
CA ALA A 62 12.47 -14.86 8.36
C ALA A 62 10.96 -14.77 8.66
N THR A 63 10.55 -15.13 9.89
CA THR A 63 9.16 -15.03 10.33
C THR A 63 8.65 -13.58 10.27
N ALA A 64 9.44 -12.63 10.79
CA ALA A 64 9.06 -11.22 10.80
C ALA A 64 9.07 -10.60 9.39
N TYR A 65 10.01 -11.04 8.53
CA TYR A 65 10.06 -10.70 7.12
C TYR A 65 8.79 -11.14 6.38
N VAL A 66 8.35 -12.39 6.56
CA VAL A 66 7.14 -12.92 5.92
C VAL A 66 5.91 -12.15 6.38
N GLN A 67 5.79 -11.86 7.68
CA GLN A 67 4.66 -11.09 8.22
C GLN A 67 4.56 -9.69 7.61
N ALA A 68 5.66 -8.94 7.60
CA ALA A 68 5.69 -7.59 7.04
C ALA A 68 5.52 -7.60 5.52
N GLY A 69 6.19 -8.51 4.82
CA GLY A 69 6.14 -8.65 3.36
C GLY A 69 4.74 -9.03 2.86
N ASN A 70 4.05 -9.95 3.54
CA ASN A 70 2.69 -10.34 3.16
C ASN A 70 1.70 -9.20 3.38
N ARG A 71 1.77 -8.50 4.51
CA ARG A 71 0.90 -7.34 4.73
C ARG A 71 1.17 -6.24 3.71
N PHE A 72 2.43 -6.02 3.31
CA PHE A 72 2.78 -5.11 2.22
C PHE A 72 2.09 -5.50 0.91
N LEU A 73 2.12 -6.79 0.53
CA LEU A 73 1.46 -7.28 -0.69
C LEU A 73 -0.07 -7.10 -0.63
N GLU A 74 -0.70 -7.32 0.52
CA GLU A 74 -2.14 -7.08 0.70
C GLU A 74 -2.52 -5.61 0.55
N VAL A 75 -1.72 -4.68 1.11
CA VAL A 75 -1.91 -3.24 0.95
C VAL A 75 -1.78 -2.84 -0.53
N TRP A 76 -0.76 -3.38 -1.22
CA TRP A 76 -0.57 -3.14 -2.65
C TRP A 76 -1.76 -3.64 -3.46
N ALA A 77 -2.20 -4.88 -3.20
CA ALA A 77 -3.32 -5.51 -3.90
C ALA A 77 -4.62 -4.69 -3.77
N LYS A 78 -4.93 -4.20 -2.56
CA LYS A 78 -6.07 -3.30 -2.34
C LYS A 78 -5.93 -1.96 -3.09
N SER A 79 -4.71 -1.45 -3.22
CA SER A 79 -4.44 -0.22 -3.96
C SER A 79 -4.58 -0.39 -5.48
N VAL A 80 -4.52 -1.62 -6.01
CA VAL A 80 -4.75 -1.87 -7.43
C VAL A 80 -6.21 -1.63 -7.81
N VAL A 81 -7.15 -2.12 -7.00
CA VAL A 81 -8.58 -2.02 -7.34
C VAL A 81 -9.11 -0.58 -7.24
N SER A 82 -8.51 0.26 -6.39
CA SER A 82 -8.87 1.67 -6.27
C SER A 82 -8.60 2.44 -7.58
N VAL A 83 -7.47 2.15 -8.25
CA VAL A 83 -7.14 2.70 -9.57
C VAL A 83 -8.16 2.24 -10.64
N GLY A 84 -8.60 0.98 -10.56
CA GLY A 84 -9.62 0.44 -11.46
C GLY A 84 -10.99 1.10 -11.30
N GLY A 85 -11.41 1.30 -10.04
CA GLY A 85 -12.65 2.02 -9.72
C GLY A 85 -12.63 3.43 -10.30
N ALA A 86 -11.54 4.18 -10.09
CA ALA A 86 -11.40 5.52 -10.65
C ALA A 86 -11.47 5.53 -12.20
N ALA A 87 -10.83 4.57 -12.87
CA ALA A 87 -10.89 4.44 -14.32
C ALA A 87 -12.34 4.26 -14.83
N VAL A 88 -13.10 3.38 -14.18
CA VAL A 88 -14.49 3.12 -14.57
C VAL A 88 -15.37 4.31 -14.22
N GLY A 89 -15.20 4.93 -13.05
CA GLY A 89 -15.99 6.11 -12.66
C GLY A 89 -15.88 7.26 -13.66
N PHE A 90 -14.66 7.58 -14.13
CA PHE A 90 -14.48 8.59 -15.18
C PHE A 90 -15.17 8.22 -16.49
N ALA A 91 -15.11 6.95 -16.91
CA ALA A 91 -15.79 6.50 -18.12
C ALA A 91 -17.33 6.52 -17.98
N THR A 92 -17.84 6.12 -16.81
CA THR A 92 -19.26 6.16 -16.46
C THR A 92 -19.79 7.59 -16.55
N THR A 93 -19.13 8.54 -15.91
CA THR A 93 -19.53 9.95 -15.99
C THR A 93 -19.49 10.50 -17.40
N ALA A 94 -18.45 10.19 -18.18
CA ALA A 94 -18.35 10.63 -19.57
C ALA A 94 -19.56 10.16 -20.39
N ASN A 95 -19.91 8.87 -20.24
CA ASN A 95 -21.05 8.26 -20.93
C ASN A 95 -22.39 8.86 -20.48
N THR A 96 -22.56 9.01 -19.17
CA THR A 96 -23.78 9.56 -18.57
C THR A 96 -24.00 11.01 -19.01
N TYR A 97 -22.95 11.82 -19.00
CA TYR A 97 -23.00 13.19 -19.50
C TYR A 97 -23.32 13.27 -21.00
N ALA A 98 -22.67 12.45 -21.83
CA ALA A 98 -22.92 12.42 -23.28
C ALA A 98 -24.37 12.02 -23.61
N LYS A 99 -24.96 11.11 -22.83
CA LYS A 99 -26.38 10.75 -22.94
C LYS A 99 -27.29 11.89 -22.51
N ALA A 100 -27.01 12.55 -21.39
CA ALA A 100 -27.79 13.68 -20.90
C ALA A 100 -27.73 14.88 -21.85
N GLU A 101 -26.59 15.16 -22.47
CA GLU A 101 -26.45 16.21 -23.49
C GLU A 101 -27.31 15.90 -24.72
N ALA A 102 -27.25 14.67 -25.24
CA ALA A 102 -28.07 14.24 -26.36
C ALA A 102 -29.58 14.28 -26.05
N ALA A 103 -29.98 13.89 -24.85
CA ALA A 103 -31.39 13.92 -24.42
C ALA A 103 -31.96 15.34 -24.25
N ASN A 104 -31.09 16.31 -23.94
CA ASN A 104 -31.48 17.71 -23.76
C ASN A 104 -31.44 18.54 -25.06
N ASP A 105 -30.98 17.96 -26.17
CA ASP A 105 -30.97 18.63 -27.46
C ASP A 105 -32.37 18.67 -28.10
N ALA A 106 -33.00 19.84 -28.07
CA ALA A 106 -34.31 20.08 -28.66
C ALA A 106 -34.36 19.86 -30.18
N SER A 107 -33.21 19.88 -30.88
CA SER A 107 -33.14 19.61 -32.32
C SER A 107 -33.12 18.10 -32.64
N GLY A 108 -32.80 17.26 -31.66
CA GLY A 108 -32.65 15.81 -31.82
C GLY A 108 -31.48 15.39 -32.71
N GLN A 109 -30.53 16.30 -33.00
CA GLN A 109 -29.40 16.04 -33.90
C GLN A 109 -28.16 15.54 -33.15
N THR A 110 -28.09 15.78 -31.85
CA THR A 110 -26.99 15.36 -31.00
C THR A 110 -27.10 13.87 -30.70
N VAL A 111 -26.09 13.12 -31.14
CA VAL A 111 -25.97 11.69 -30.86
C VAL A 111 -24.99 11.49 -29.70
N ALA A 112 -25.43 10.80 -28.67
CA ALA A 112 -24.58 10.44 -27.53
C ALA A 112 -23.38 9.61 -28.01
N ARG A 113 -22.17 10.11 -27.78
CA ARG A 113 -20.93 9.39 -28.05
C ARG A 113 -20.46 8.71 -26.77
N THR A 114 -20.78 7.43 -26.64
CA THR A 114 -20.37 6.60 -25.50
C THR A 114 -19.25 5.63 -25.88
N GLN A 115 -18.43 5.27 -24.91
CA GLN A 115 -17.43 4.20 -25.04
C GLN A 115 -17.65 3.16 -23.93
N PRO A 116 -17.40 1.86 -24.18
CA PRO A 116 -17.43 0.89 -23.08
C PRO A 116 -16.41 1.31 -22.01
N PRO A 117 -16.72 1.13 -20.71
CA PRO A 117 -15.73 1.30 -19.66
C PRO A 117 -14.48 0.45 -19.94
N PRO A 118 -13.28 0.91 -19.53
CA PRO A 118 -12.07 0.15 -19.71
C PRO A 118 -12.14 -1.17 -18.93
N VAL A 119 -11.47 -2.21 -19.44
CA VAL A 119 -11.26 -3.44 -18.68
C VAL A 119 -10.23 -3.17 -17.59
N VAL A 120 -10.60 -3.47 -16.35
CA VAL A 120 -9.81 -3.19 -15.16
C VAL A 120 -9.76 -4.39 -14.24
N ILE A 121 -8.85 -4.35 -13.28
CA ILE A 121 -8.83 -5.24 -12.12
C ILE A 121 -9.79 -4.66 -11.07
N ASP A 122 -10.93 -5.29 -10.88
CA ASP A 122 -11.99 -4.89 -9.94
C ASP A 122 -12.00 -5.74 -8.65
N LYS A 123 -11.38 -6.92 -8.70
CA LYS A 123 -11.16 -7.81 -7.57
C LYS A 123 -9.73 -7.70 -7.06
N VAL A 124 -9.58 -7.64 -5.74
CA VAL A 124 -8.27 -7.59 -5.07
C VAL A 124 -7.41 -8.78 -5.55
N PRO A 125 -6.25 -8.52 -6.18
CA PRO A 125 -5.34 -9.57 -6.61
C PRO A 125 -4.86 -10.43 -5.44
N ASP A 126 -4.63 -11.71 -5.71
CA ASP A 126 -3.90 -12.59 -4.81
C ASP A 126 -2.49 -12.79 -5.38
N TYR A 127 -1.50 -12.21 -4.71
CA TYR A 127 -0.08 -12.36 -5.08
C TYR A 127 0.58 -13.57 -4.41
N GLY A 128 -0.11 -14.22 -3.48
CA GLY A 128 0.46 -15.20 -2.57
C GLY A 128 1.39 -14.58 -1.52
N SER A 129 2.28 -15.40 -0.98
CA SER A 129 3.24 -15.00 0.06
C SER A 129 4.60 -14.63 -0.53
N VAL A 130 5.31 -13.72 0.14
CA VAL A 130 6.77 -13.62 0.00
C VAL A 130 7.41 -14.95 0.44
N PRO A 131 8.58 -15.35 -0.11
CA PRO A 131 9.25 -16.57 0.31
C PRO A 131 9.58 -16.54 1.80
N ASP A 132 9.46 -17.70 2.44
CA ASP A 132 9.93 -17.90 3.80
C ASP A 132 11.44 -18.14 3.72
N LEU A 133 12.23 -17.13 4.12
CA LEU A 133 13.69 -17.14 4.01
C LEU A 133 14.38 -18.20 4.88
N LYS A 134 13.63 -19.04 5.59
CA LYS A 134 14.21 -20.16 6.33
C LYS A 134 15.02 -21.05 5.40
N TRP A 135 16.02 -21.71 5.96
CA TRP A 135 16.75 -22.75 5.24
C TRP A 135 15.85 -24.00 5.05
N GLY A 136 15.71 -24.44 3.80
CA GLY A 136 15.16 -25.74 3.37
C GLY A 136 16.25 -26.66 2.82
N ASP A 137 15.91 -27.90 2.43
CA ASP A 137 16.81 -29.03 2.07
C ASP A 137 17.83 -28.78 0.93
N ASP A 138 17.97 -27.55 0.41
CA ASP A 138 18.88 -27.23 -0.70
C ASP A 138 20.30 -26.91 -0.20
N ASP A 139 21.29 -27.55 -0.84
CA ASP A 139 22.64 -27.83 -0.36
C ASP A 139 23.60 -26.62 -0.41
N GLY A 140 23.11 -25.42 -0.06
CA GLY A 140 23.82 -24.14 -0.16
C GLY A 140 25.17 -24.03 0.60
N GLY A 141 25.51 -25.02 1.43
CA GLY A 141 26.85 -25.16 1.99
C GLY A 141 27.95 -25.32 0.93
N ASP A 142 27.60 -25.88 -0.24
CA ASP A 142 28.57 -26.16 -1.30
C ASP A 142 29.07 -24.90 -2.02
N ASP A 143 28.30 -23.81 -2.09
CA ASP A 143 28.69 -22.59 -2.81
C ASP A 143 29.64 -21.68 -2.01
N PHE A 144 29.47 -21.58 -0.69
CA PHE A 144 30.45 -20.91 0.19
C PHE A 144 31.76 -21.68 0.23
N ILE A 145 31.68 -23.01 0.37
CA ILE A 145 32.84 -23.89 0.28
C ILE A 145 33.47 -23.65 -1.11
N ARG A 146 32.75 -23.81 -2.23
CA ARG A 146 33.26 -23.57 -3.60
C ARG A 146 33.86 -22.20 -3.86
N SER A 147 33.26 -21.11 -3.38
CA SER A 147 33.79 -19.76 -3.51
C SER A 147 35.13 -19.59 -2.80
N ILE A 148 35.30 -20.25 -1.66
CA ILE A 148 36.57 -20.33 -0.93
C ILE A 148 37.55 -21.29 -1.62
N LEU A 149 37.05 -22.33 -2.29
CA LEU A 149 37.83 -23.36 -2.96
C LEU A 149 38.65 -22.84 -4.15
N GLU A 150 38.32 -21.71 -4.77
CA GLU A 150 39.05 -21.19 -5.96
C GLU A 150 40.47 -20.68 -5.65
N TRP A 151 40.81 -20.42 -4.39
CA TRP A 151 42.07 -19.78 -3.98
C TRP A 151 43.06 -20.73 -3.31
N ILE A 152 42.73 -22.02 -3.20
CA ILE A 152 43.52 -23.01 -2.45
C ILE A 152 44.09 -24.07 -3.43
N PRO A 153 45.41 -24.36 -3.40
CA PRO A 153 46.00 -25.45 -4.17
C PRO A 153 45.42 -26.84 -3.80
N ASP A 154 45.22 -27.71 -4.78
CA ASP A 154 44.59 -29.06 -4.63
C ASP A 154 45.20 -29.94 -3.52
N ALA A 155 46.50 -29.81 -3.24
CA ALA A 155 47.16 -30.60 -2.18
C ALA A 155 46.69 -30.20 -0.77
N VAL A 156 46.42 -28.92 -0.55
CA VAL A 156 45.93 -28.38 0.73
C VAL A 156 44.44 -28.70 0.89
N TRP A 157 43.70 -28.74 -0.22
CA TRP A 157 42.29 -29.13 -0.27
C TRP A 157 42.01 -30.51 0.33
N HIS A 158 42.82 -31.52 -0.04
CA HIS A 158 42.61 -32.90 0.42
C HIS A 158 42.74 -33.05 1.94
N ILE A 159 43.42 -32.12 2.60
CA ILE A 159 43.66 -32.10 4.05
C ILE A 159 42.56 -31.30 4.76
N ILE A 160 42.17 -30.15 4.20
CA ILE A 160 41.23 -29.21 4.84
C ILE A 160 39.78 -29.65 4.62
N ARG A 161 39.43 -30.30 3.51
CA ARG A 161 38.05 -30.71 3.22
C ARG A 161 37.41 -31.58 4.32
N PRO A 162 38.03 -32.66 4.82
CA PRO A 162 37.45 -33.46 5.91
C PRO A 162 37.28 -32.64 7.20
N LEU A 163 38.17 -31.68 7.43
CA LEU A 163 38.07 -30.74 8.54
C LEU A 163 36.93 -29.74 8.36
N LEU A 164 36.69 -29.22 7.15
CA LEU A 164 35.55 -28.33 6.88
C LEU A 164 34.21 -29.06 7.08
N GLU A 165 34.11 -30.31 6.65
CA GLU A 165 32.94 -31.17 6.87
C GLU A 165 32.68 -31.42 8.38
N HIS A 166 33.74 -31.45 9.21
CA HIS A 166 33.64 -31.58 10.66
C HIS A 166 33.56 -30.23 11.41
N ALA A 167 34.13 -29.16 10.88
CA ALA A 167 34.18 -27.79 11.38
C ALA A 167 32.80 -27.16 11.51
N PHE A 168 31.89 -27.48 10.58
CA PHE A 168 30.49 -27.09 10.71
C PHE A 168 29.78 -27.76 11.90
N ARG A 169 30.45 -28.69 12.60
CA ARG A 169 29.99 -29.31 13.86
C ARG A 169 30.75 -28.80 15.10
N TRP A 170 31.63 -27.80 14.97
CA TRP A 170 32.49 -27.31 16.05
C TRP A 170 31.94 -26.06 16.75
N GLY A 171 31.86 -26.12 18.08
CA GLY A 171 31.32 -25.02 18.88
C GLY A 171 29.89 -24.62 18.47
N LYS A 172 29.57 -23.33 18.59
CA LYS A 172 28.27 -22.77 18.21
C LYS A 172 28.10 -22.57 16.70
N VAL A 173 29.13 -22.81 15.88
CA VAL A 173 29.01 -22.75 14.42
C VAL A 173 27.94 -23.74 13.92
N ALA A 174 27.84 -24.89 14.57
CA ALA A 174 26.81 -25.89 14.28
C ALA A 174 25.37 -25.39 14.53
N GLU A 175 25.18 -24.37 15.36
CA GLU A 175 23.86 -23.81 15.67
C GLU A 175 23.33 -22.90 14.56
N VAL A 176 24.21 -22.45 13.65
CA VAL A 176 23.88 -21.49 12.58
C VAL A 176 24.27 -21.99 11.20
N TYR A 177 24.73 -23.25 11.09
CA TYR A 177 25.05 -23.89 9.82
C TYR A 177 23.83 -24.72 9.32
N PRO A 178 23.48 -24.67 8.02
CA PRO A 178 24.12 -23.90 6.95
C PRO A 178 23.99 -22.37 7.11
N TYR A 179 25.04 -21.66 6.72
CA TYR A 179 25.09 -20.20 6.85
C TYR A 179 24.12 -19.50 5.89
N PRO A 180 23.69 -18.26 6.21
CA PRO A 180 22.89 -17.46 5.28
C PRO A 180 23.66 -17.13 3.99
N GLN A 181 22.94 -17.07 2.87
CA GLN A 181 23.49 -16.78 1.55
C GLN A 181 23.56 -15.27 1.30
N GLN A 182 24.73 -14.65 1.52
CA GLN A 182 24.87 -13.19 1.42
C GLN A 182 24.49 -12.61 0.06
N HIS A 183 24.82 -13.31 -1.04
CA HIS A 183 24.54 -12.83 -2.40
C HIS A 183 23.04 -12.84 -2.68
N TYR A 184 22.35 -13.86 -2.18
CA TYR A 184 20.90 -14.01 -2.32
C TYR A 184 20.17 -12.97 -1.49
N LEU A 185 20.54 -12.79 -0.21
CA LEU A 185 20.01 -11.71 0.65
C LEU A 185 20.22 -10.33 0.02
N ASN A 186 21.38 -10.10 -0.60
CA ASN A 186 21.69 -8.88 -1.33
C ASN A 186 20.82 -8.69 -2.60
N SER A 187 20.55 -9.76 -3.35
CA SER A 187 19.63 -9.72 -4.49
C SER A 187 18.19 -9.45 -4.06
N LEU A 188 17.72 -10.08 -2.98
CA LEU A 188 16.42 -9.81 -2.37
C LEU A 188 16.29 -8.34 -1.92
N SER A 189 17.34 -7.80 -1.29
CA SER A 189 17.43 -6.37 -0.93
C SER A 189 17.21 -5.47 -2.15
N GLN A 190 17.89 -5.77 -3.27
CA GLN A 190 17.74 -5.00 -4.51
C GLN A 190 16.33 -5.13 -5.11
N ALA A 191 15.73 -6.32 -5.09
CA ALA A 191 14.37 -6.54 -5.56
C ALA A 191 13.36 -5.63 -4.83
N TRP A 192 13.44 -5.58 -3.49
CA TRP A 192 12.63 -4.66 -2.67
C TRP A 192 12.88 -3.19 -2.98
N SER A 193 14.15 -2.78 -3.14
CA SER A 193 14.47 -1.39 -3.49
C SER A 193 13.91 -0.99 -4.86
N ASN A 194 13.96 -1.88 -5.85
CA ASN A 194 13.50 -1.61 -7.22
C ASN A 194 11.99 -1.35 -7.26
N THR A 195 11.22 -1.96 -6.37
CA THR A 195 9.76 -1.76 -6.25
C THR A 195 9.36 -0.31 -6.00
N THR A 196 10.21 0.47 -5.34
CA THR A 196 9.95 1.89 -5.04
C THR A 196 9.81 2.76 -6.30
N MET A 197 10.43 2.36 -7.41
CA MET A 197 10.34 3.05 -8.68
C MET A 197 8.93 2.93 -9.28
N SER A 198 8.37 1.72 -9.26
CA SER A 198 7.01 1.46 -9.74
C SER A 198 5.97 2.25 -8.96
N LEU A 199 6.10 2.28 -7.62
CA LEU A 199 5.24 3.11 -6.76
C LEU A 199 5.26 4.59 -7.19
N SER A 200 6.45 5.13 -7.42
CA SER A 200 6.63 6.54 -7.80
C SER A 200 6.06 6.86 -9.19
N ILE A 201 6.28 5.97 -10.17
CA ILE A 201 5.79 6.15 -11.54
C ILE A 201 4.26 6.15 -11.57
N THR A 202 3.63 5.20 -10.89
CA THR A 202 2.16 5.09 -10.84
C THR A 202 1.55 6.30 -10.16
N GLU A 203 2.06 6.69 -8.98
CA GLU A 203 1.57 7.87 -8.25
C GLU A 203 1.61 9.13 -9.13
N SER A 204 2.77 9.41 -9.72
CA SER A 204 2.96 10.64 -10.51
C SER A 204 2.17 10.61 -11.82
N GLY A 205 2.04 9.44 -12.45
CA GLY A 205 1.24 9.25 -13.66
C GLY A 205 -0.24 9.53 -13.43
N LEU A 206 -0.81 8.98 -12.35
CA LEU A 206 -2.22 9.15 -12.00
C LEU A 206 -2.54 10.61 -11.60
N THR A 207 -1.69 11.23 -10.78
CA THR A 207 -1.82 12.65 -10.43
C THR A 207 -1.77 13.55 -11.68
N GLY A 208 -0.88 13.24 -12.63
CA GLY A 208 -0.77 13.95 -13.91
C GLY A 208 -2.02 13.87 -14.77
N LEU A 209 -2.69 12.71 -14.81
CA LEU A 209 -3.93 12.52 -15.55
C LEU A 209 -5.06 13.39 -15.00
N VAL A 210 -5.25 13.42 -13.68
CA VAL A 210 -6.28 14.27 -13.06
C VAL A 210 -5.95 15.75 -13.23
N SER A 211 -4.67 16.12 -13.13
CA SER A 211 -4.23 17.49 -13.39
C SER A 211 -4.55 17.97 -14.81
N SER A 212 -4.64 17.05 -15.80
CA SER A 212 -4.95 17.42 -17.19
C SER A 212 -6.40 17.89 -17.40
N ILE A 213 -7.29 17.54 -16.47
CA ILE A 213 -8.70 17.96 -16.42
C ILE A 213 -8.97 18.88 -15.23
N THR A 214 -7.96 19.63 -14.76
CA THR A 214 -8.09 20.51 -13.59
C THR A 214 -7.62 21.92 -13.90
N LEU A 215 -8.49 22.91 -13.72
CA LEU A 215 -8.10 24.31 -13.81
C LEU A 215 -7.45 24.75 -12.49
N GLN A 216 -6.12 24.70 -12.44
CA GLN A 216 -5.36 24.99 -11.21
C GLN A 216 -5.53 26.42 -10.67
N SER A 217 -5.93 27.38 -11.51
CA SER A 217 -6.24 28.75 -11.07
C SER A 217 -7.60 28.87 -10.36
N ASN A 218 -8.47 27.87 -10.47
CA ASN A 218 -9.69 27.76 -9.68
C ASN A 218 -9.38 27.00 -8.39
N SER A 219 -9.39 27.70 -7.25
CA SER A 219 -9.02 27.10 -5.96
C SER A 219 -9.92 25.93 -5.55
N GLU A 220 -11.22 26.00 -5.81
CA GLU A 220 -12.16 24.93 -5.45
C GLU A 220 -11.90 23.67 -6.28
N TRP A 221 -11.66 23.84 -7.58
CA TRP A 221 -11.32 22.73 -8.47
C TRP A 221 -9.96 22.13 -8.11
N TYR A 222 -8.97 22.97 -7.85
CA TYR A 222 -7.63 22.52 -7.47
C TYR A 222 -7.62 21.80 -6.11
N ASP A 223 -8.38 22.30 -5.12
CA ASP A 223 -8.59 21.61 -3.85
C ASP A 223 -9.24 20.24 -4.05
N ALA A 224 -10.29 20.16 -4.87
CA ALA A 224 -10.97 18.90 -5.17
C ALA A 224 -10.04 17.92 -5.89
N MET A 225 -9.16 18.38 -6.77
CA MET A 225 -8.18 17.54 -7.45
C MET A 225 -7.17 16.96 -6.44
N ARG A 226 -6.65 17.79 -5.53
CA ARG A 226 -5.73 17.33 -4.48
C ARG A 226 -6.41 16.36 -3.53
N GLN A 227 -7.64 16.65 -3.14
CA GLN A 227 -8.46 15.73 -2.34
C GLN A 227 -8.62 14.40 -3.07
N PHE A 228 -9.08 14.40 -4.32
CA PHE A 228 -9.27 13.18 -5.12
C PHE A 228 -7.98 12.35 -5.22
N CYS A 229 -6.87 12.95 -5.65
CA CYS A 229 -5.58 12.27 -5.77
C CYS A 229 -5.08 11.72 -4.43
N SER A 230 -5.28 12.45 -3.33
CA SER A 230 -4.93 11.94 -2.00
C SER A 230 -5.84 10.81 -1.55
N SER A 231 -7.12 10.89 -1.90
CA SER A 231 -8.14 9.94 -1.46
C SER A 231 -7.95 8.57 -2.11
N LEU A 232 -7.47 8.54 -3.36
CA LEU A 232 -7.01 7.34 -4.07
C LEU A 232 -5.96 6.55 -3.28
N TRP A 233 -5.17 7.26 -2.47
CA TRP A 233 -4.10 6.73 -1.63
C TRP A 233 -4.44 6.70 -0.13
N GLY A 234 -5.74 6.63 0.17
CA GLY A 234 -6.24 6.28 1.50
C GLY A 234 -6.52 7.45 2.43
N THR A 235 -6.49 8.70 1.94
CA THR A 235 -6.96 9.82 2.76
C THR A 235 -8.49 9.86 2.86
N THR A 236 -8.98 10.39 3.98
CA THR A 236 -10.41 10.55 4.27
C THR A 236 -10.69 11.86 5.01
N ASP A 237 -11.94 12.32 5.02
CA ASP A 237 -12.35 13.52 5.78
C ASP A 237 -12.17 13.36 7.30
N TRP A 238 -12.27 12.14 7.83
CA TRP A 238 -12.06 11.87 9.25
C TRP A 238 -10.60 11.56 9.61
N GLY A 239 -9.74 11.37 8.61
CA GLY A 239 -8.36 10.94 8.83
C GLY A 239 -7.59 11.86 9.78
N LYS A 240 -6.65 11.27 10.53
CA LYS A 240 -5.79 11.94 11.51
C LYS A 240 -4.34 11.58 11.29
N SER A 241 -3.42 12.29 11.92
CA SER A 241 -2.01 11.89 11.99
C SER A 241 -1.88 10.60 12.81
N ARG A 242 -1.30 9.54 12.23
CA ARG A 242 -1.14 8.24 12.90
C ARG A 242 0.03 7.46 12.30
N GLU A 243 0.79 6.76 13.15
CA GLU A 243 2.00 6.02 12.76
C GLU A 243 3.05 6.84 12.00
N GLY A 244 3.06 8.17 12.19
CA GLY A 244 3.95 9.08 11.46
C GLY A 244 3.44 9.52 10.08
N TYR A 245 2.22 9.13 9.69
CA TYR A 245 1.61 9.47 8.40
C TYR A 245 0.35 10.35 8.58
N GLU A 246 0.09 11.22 7.61
CA GLU A 246 -1.12 12.04 7.55
C GLU A 246 -2.21 11.31 6.76
N TRP A 247 -3.34 10.97 7.40
CA TRP A 247 -4.45 10.26 6.76
C TRP A 247 -5.64 11.16 6.37
N LYS A 248 -5.56 12.46 6.67
CA LYS A 248 -6.57 13.44 6.28
C LYS A 248 -6.43 13.81 4.81
N HIS A 249 -7.53 14.21 4.17
CA HIS A 249 -7.48 14.72 2.80
C HIS A 249 -6.47 15.85 2.62
N ASP A 250 -5.84 15.84 1.46
CA ASP A 250 -4.97 16.92 1.02
C ASP A 250 -5.78 18.13 0.53
N SER A 251 -5.15 19.31 0.53
CA SER A 251 -5.72 20.56 0.05
C SER A 251 -4.63 21.45 -0.57
N SER A 252 -5.02 22.49 -1.31
CA SER A 252 -4.08 23.47 -1.86
C SER A 252 -3.29 24.22 -0.78
N GLY A 253 -3.79 24.24 0.46
CA GLY A 253 -3.08 24.81 1.61
C GLY A 253 -1.96 23.92 2.17
N SER A 254 -1.88 22.65 1.79
CA SER A 254 -0.84 21.74 2.26
C SER A 254 0.47 21.95 1.52
N GLN A 255 1.57 22.06 2.27
CA GLN A 255 2.93 22.20 1.72
C GLN A 255 3.37 20.97 0.92
N THR A 256 2.93 19.77 1.34
CA THR A 256 3.24 18.50 0.70
C THR A 256 1.97 17.71 0.45
N ALA A 257 1.87 17.05 -0.70
CA ALA A 257 0.77 16.14 -0.97
C ALA A 257 0.80 14.95 0.00
N SER A 258 -0.36 14.55 0.49
CA SER A 258 -0.52 13.44 1.44
C SER A 258 -1.04 12.21 0.71
N HIS A 259 -0.17 11.25 0.41
CA HIS A 259 -0.50 9.99 -0.27
C HIS A 259 -0.13 8.79 0.63
N PRO A 260 -0.78 8.63 1.80
CA PRO A 260 -0.24 7.84 2.91
C PRO A 260 -0.06 6.36 2.58
N VAL A 261 -0.97 5.71 1.85
CA VAL A 261 -0.79 4.30 1.44
C VAL A 261 0.47 4.12 0.58
N MET A 262 0.70 5.01 -0.39
CA MET A 262 1.88 4.95 -1.24
C MET A 262 3.17 5.25 -0.47
N THR A 263 3.13 6.20 0.47
CA THR A 263 4.27 6.50 1.34
C THR A 263 4.61 5.32 2.25
N VAL A 264 3.61 4.67 2.88
CA VAL A 264 3.81 3.48 3.71
C VAL A 264 4.42 2.33 2.89
N LEU A 265 3.92 2.07 1.68
CA LEU A 265 4.51 1.05 0.80
C LEU A 265 5.98 1.42 0.46
N PHE A 266 6.24 2.66 0.07
CA PHE A 266 7.58 3.11 -0.29
C PHE A 266 8.57 2.94 0.88
N ASP A 267 8.22 3.45 2.05
CA ASP A 267 9.06 3.39 3.25
C ASP A 267 9.27 1.96 3.72
N THR A 268 8.23 1.12 3.66
CA THR A 268 8.30 -0.30 4.00
C THR A 268 9.26 -1.02 3.06
N ALA A 269 9.10 -0.88 1.74
CA ALA A 269 9.97 -1.54 0.76
C ALA A 269 11.44 -1.16 0.96
N LYS A 270 11.71 0.13 1.18
CA LYS A 270 13.05 0.61 1.50
C LYS A 270 13.57 0.01 2.81
N LYS A 271 12.75 -0.02 3.87
CA LYS A 271 13.17 -0.57 5.16
C LYS A 271 13.45 -2.07 5.10
N ILE A 272 12.62 -2.83 4.40
CA ILE A 272 12.85 -4.27 4.18
C ILE A 272 14.15 -4.48 3.39
N SER A 273 14.37 -3.70 2.33
CA SER A 273 15.63 -3.71 1.57
C SER A 273 16.85 -3.47 2.46
N ASP A 274 16.80 -2.45 3.32
CA ASP A 274 17.90 -2.13 4.25
C ASP A 274 18.13 -3.27 5.25
N LEU A 275 17.07 -3.87 5.79
CA LEU A 275 17.18 -4.98 6.74
C LEU A 275 17.80 -6.23 6.11
N LEU A 276 17.41 -6.56 4.87
CA LEU A 276 18.01 -7.66 4.11
C LEU A 276 19.49 -7.39 3.81
N ARG A 277 19.86 -6.14 3.50
CA ARG A 277 21.25 -5.74 3.30
C ARG A 277 22.07 -5.91 4.58
N GLU A 278 21.56 -5.40 5.71
CA GLU A 278 22.22 -5.53 7.01
C GLU A 278 22.36 -7.00 7.43
N PHE A 279 21.41 -7.85 7.06
CA PHE A 279 21.51 -9.29 7.27
C PHE A 279 22.57 -9.93 6.38
N ALA A 280 22.62 -9.57 5.09
CA ALA A 280 23.68 -10.02 4.19
C ALA A 280 25.09 -9.65 4.70
N GLU A 281 25.26 -8.44 5.23
CA GLU A 281 26.53 -8.00 5.83
C GLU A 281 26.89 -8.81 7.08
N ALA A 282 25.91 -9.14 7.93
CA ALA A 282 26.12 -10.01 9.08
C ALA A 282 26.55 -11.42 8.65
N ALA A 283 26.00 -11.94 7.56
CA ALA A 283 26.40 -13.22 6.98
C ALA A 283 27.83 -13.18 6.42
N VAL A 284 28.20 -12.12 5.69
CA VAL A 284 29.60 -11.91 5.24
C VAL A 284 30.57 -11.92 6.41
N GLU A 285 30.25 -11.22 7.49
CA GLU A 285 31.10 -11.13 8.68
C GLU A 285 31.24 -12.48 9.40
N LEU A 286 30.13 -13.23 9.55
CA LEU A 286 30.13 -14.60 10.08
C LEU A 286 31.04 -15.51 9.25
N ASN A 287 30.81 -15.54 7.94
CA ASN A 287 31.55 -16.36 6.99
C ASN A 287 33.05 -16.06 7.01
N GLY A 288 33.43 -14.78 6.91
CA GLY A 288 34.83 -14.36 6.90
C GLY A 288 35.56 -14.65 8.21
N LYS A 289 34.96 -14.32 9.35
CA LYS A 289 35.62 -14.52 10.66
C LYS A 289 35.76 -15.99 11.04
N VAL A 290 34.76 -16.82 10.71
CA VAL A 290 34.89 -18.26 10.93
C VAL A 290 36.01 -18.83 10.07
N TRP A 291 36.09 -18.41 8.79
CA TRP A 291 37.16 -18.81 7.90
C TRP A 291 38.55 -18.41 8.41
N ASP A 292 38.72 -17.16 8.88
CA ASP A 292 39.98 -16.67 9.44
C ASP A 292 40.44 -17.52 10.63
N ILE A 293 39.54 -17.91 11.53
CA ILE A 293 39.85 -18.76 12.68
C ILE A 293 40.30 -20.16 12.23
N TYR A 294 39.61 -20.75 11.26
CA TYR A 294 40.02 -22.04 10.71
C TYR A 294 41.37 -21.96 10.02
N MET A 295 41.63 -20.90 9.26
CA MET A 295 42.89 -20.75 8.55
C MET A 295 44.07 -20.47 9.47
N GLU A 296 43.84 -19.74 10.56
CA GLU A 296 44.84 -19.55 11.60
C GLU A 296 45.18 -20.88 12.29
N ALA A 297 44.18 -21.72 12.61
CA ALA A 297 44.42 -23.05 13.17
C ALA A 297 45.24 -23.96 12.21
N VAL A 298 44.95 -23.88 10.90
CA VAL A 298 45.75 -24.57 9.87
C VAL A 298 47.18 -24.05 9.84
N LYS A 299 47.39 -22.72 9.79
CA LYS A 299 48.73 -22.12 9.82
C LYS A 299 49.52 -22.55 11.06
N GLN A 300 48.91 -22.61 12.23
CA GLN A 300 49.57 -23.02 13.46
C GLN A 300 49.96 -24.50 13.48
N ALA A 301 49.11 -25.39 12.95
CA ALA A 301 49.42 -26.82 12.84
C ALA A 301 50.52 -27.10 11.80
N VAL A 302 50.57 -26.30 10.73
CA VAL A 302 51.44 -26.51 9.58
C VAL A 302 52.78 -25.74 9.70
N GLY A 303 52.82 -24.68 10.51
CA GLY A 303 53.92 -23.70 10.58
C GLY A 303 53.82 -22.63 9.48
N ASP A 304 54.58 -21.53 9.59
CA ASP A 304 54.64 -20.44 8.60
C ASP A 304 55.06 -20.99 7.22
N ILE A 305 54.09 -21.33 6.38
CA ILE A 305 54.25 -21.63 4.96
C ILE A 305 53.53 -20.52 4.22
N ASP A 306 54.24 -19.84 3.34
CA ASP A 306 53.64 -18.90 2.39
C ASP A 306 52.86 -19.70 1.34
N LEU A 307 51.55 -19.68 1.45
CA LEU A 307 50.62 -20.40 0.56
C LEU A 307 50.18 -19.55 -0.64
N SER A 308 50.71 -18.33 -0.78
CA SER A 308 50.30 -17.38 -1.82
C SER A 308 50.96 -17.63 -3.18
N ASP A 309 52.14 -18.25 -3.20
CA ASP A 309 52.78 -18.79 -4.40
C ASP A 309 52.60 -20.31 -4.39
N GLY A 310 51.74 -20.82 -5.28
CA GLY A 310 51.34 -22.23 -5.35
C GLY A 310 52.52 -23.18 -5.12
N VAL A 311 52.31 -24.16 -4.23
CA VAL A 311 53.32 -25.10 -3.70
C VAL A 311 54.21 -25.67 -4.81
N ASP A 312 55.34 -25.02 -5.10
CA ASP A 312 56.34 -25.58 -5.99
C ASP A 312 57.19 -26.57 -5.18
N LEU A 313 56.79 -27.85 -5.27
CA LEU A 313 57.46 -28.97 -4.61
C LEU A 313 58.92 -29.17 -5.07
N ASN A 314 59.42 -28.35 -5.99
CA ASN A 314 60.81 -28.39 -6.47
C ASN A 314 61.78 -27.49 -5.68
N ASP A 315 61.29 -26.51 -4.90
CA ASP A 315 62.13 -25.66 -4.02
C ASP A 315 62.45 -26.30 -2.64
N VAL A 316 62.05 -27.56 -2.48
CA VAL A 316 62.12 -28.36 -1.24
C VAL A 316 63.56 -28.68 -0.78
N LYS A 317 64.60 -28.23 -1.49
CA LYS A 317 65.99 -28.51 -1.10
C LYS A 317 66.65 -27.48 -0.19
N GLU A 318 66.16 -26.24 -0.07
CA GLU A 318 66.86 -25.23 0.75
C GLU A 318 65.99 -24.39 1.70
N GLY A 319 64.66 -24.57 1.76
CA GLY A 319 63.76 -23.71 2.56
C GLY A 319 62.97 -24.36 3.70
N ALA A 320 63.28 -23.95 4.94
CA ALA A 320 62.45 -23.88 6.16
C ALA A 320 61.84 -25.14 6.83
N LYS A 321 62.01 -25.23 8.16
CA LYS A 321 61.47 -26.26 9.08
C LYS A 321 59.93 -26.40 9.06
N GLY A 322 59.18 -25.44 8.53
CA GLY A 322 57.72 -25.48 8.42
C GLY A 322 57.22 -26.44 7.33
N VAL A 323 57.76 -26.33 6.12
CA VAL A 323 57.39 -27.17 4.96
C VAL A 323 57.68 -28.66 5.21
N GLY A 324 58.78 -28.95 5.91
CA GLY A 324 59.14 -30.33 6.29
C GLY A 324 58.16 -30.96 7.30
N ARG A 325 57.44 -30.16 8.10
CA ARG A 325 56.45 -30.66 9.07
C ARG A 325 55.12 -30.99 8.38
N PHE A 326 54.71 -30.15 7.44
CA PHE A 326 53.56 -30.39 6.57
C PHE A 326 53.70 -31.67 5.74
N LEU A 327 54.82 -31.81 5.01
CA LEU A 327 55.11 -32.98 4.19
C LEU A 327 55.27 -34.25 5.04
N LYS A 328 55.82 -34.13 6.27
CA LYS A 328 55.91 -35.25 7.20
C LYS A 328 54.54 -35.65 7.74
N GLY A 329 53.66 -34.70 8.09
CA GLY A 329 52.28 -34.98 8.51
C GLY A 329 51.41 -35.58 7.40
N LEU A 330 51.61 -35.13 6.15
CA LEU A 330 51.03 -35.76 4.95
C LEU A 330 51.54 -37.20 4.74
N ALA A 331 52.80 -37.46 5.05
CA ALA A 331 53.43 -38.78 4.90
C ALA A 331 53.17 -39.74 6.07
N THR A 332 52.99 -39.24 7.31
CA THR A 332 52.67 -40.05 8.50
C THR A 332 51.18 -40.34 8.66
N GLY A 333 50.33 -39.56 8.00
CA GLY A 333 48.92 -39.86 7.76
C GLY A 333 48.04 -38.65 7.98
N ALA A 334 47.11 -38.41 7.06
CA ALA A 334 46.12 -37.31 7.14
C ALA A 334 45.36 -37.22 8.49
N ALA A 335 45.32 -38.31 9.26
CA ALA A 335 44.76 -38.36 10.61
C ALA A 335 45.57 -37.56 11.65
N GLU A 336 46.91 -37.55 11.61
CA GLU A 336 47.71 -36.81 12.60
C GLU A 336 47.62 -35.30 12.39
N LEU A 337 47.72 -34.86 11.14
CA LEU A 337 47.60 -33.44 10.78
C LEU A 337 46.20 -32.90 11.07
N SER A 338 45.15 -33.69 10.81
CA SER A 338 43.78 -33.28 11.14
C SER A 338 43.55 -33.17 12.64
N VAL A 339 44.11 -34.06 13.46
CA VAL A 339 44.08 -33.94 14.94
C VAL A 339 44.82 -32.68 15.41
N GLU A 340 45.98 -32.35 14.84
CA GLU A 340 46.74 -31.15 15.24
C GLU A 340 46.02 -29.85 14.86
N ILE A 341 45.40 -29.75 13.68
CA ILE A 341 44.56 -28.61 13.31
C ILE A 341 43.37 -28.50 14.27
N THR A 342 42.72 -29.63 14.55
CA THR A 342 41.58 -29.72 15.47
C THR A 342 41.91 -29.18 16.86
N LEU A 343 43.09 -29.50 17.38
CA LEU A 343 43.57 -29.03 18.69
C LEU A 343 43.90 -27.53 18.72
N ASN A 344 44.16 -26.91 17.57
CA ASN A 344 44.49 -25.48 17.46
C ASN A 344 43.27 -24.60 17.11
N ILE A 345 42.08 -25.18 16.89
CA ILE A 345 40.87 -24.38 16.65
C ILE A 345 40.47 -23.66 17.94
N ASP A 346 40.45 -22.33 17.89
CA ASP A 346 39.92 -21.51 18.96
C ASP A 346 38.38 -21.56 18.99
N THR A 347 37.86 -22.53 19.73
CA THR A 347 36.42 -22.73 19.93
C THR A 347 35.77 -21.55 20.64
N ALA A 348 36.48 -20.85 21.52
CA ALA A 348 35.94 -19.68 22.20
C ALA A 348 35.76 -18.51 21.22
N ALA A 349 36.72 -18.30 20.31
CA ALA A 349 36.60 -17.33 19.23
C ALA A 349 35.44 -17.68 18.28
N LEU A 350 35.30 -18.93 17.86
CA LEU A 350 34.17 -19.37 17.04
C LEU A 350 32.82 -19.09 17.71
N ASN A 351 32.70 -19.42 19.01
CA ASN A 351 31.50 -19.14 19.79
C ASN A 351 31.20 -17.65 19.86
N ALA A 352 32.22 -16.81 20.07
CA ALA A 352 32.08 -15.36 20.11
C ALA A 352 31.62 -14.77 18.77
N VAL A 353 32.11 -15.31 17.63
CA VAL A 353 31.65 -14.91 16.29
C VAL A 353 30.17 -15.23 16.10
N VAL A 354 29.73 -16.45 16.45
CA VAL A 354 28.31 -16.84 16.34
C VAL A 354 27.42 -16.01 17.27
N GLU A 355 27.86 -15.72 18.50
CA GLU A 355 27.14 -14.86 19.43
C GLU A 355 27.00 -13.42 18.90
N ALA A 356 28.05 -12.87 18.27
CA ALA A 356 28.02 -11.56 17.65
C ALA A 356 27.05 -11.53 16.46
N TYR A 357 27.09 -12.55 15.60
CA TYR A 357 26.15 -12.72 14.49
C TYR A 357 24.71 -12.79 14.99
N ASN A 358 24.41 -13.69 15.93
CA ASN A 358 23.06 -13.84 16.50
C ASN A 358 22.57 -12.55 17.14
N ARG A 359 23.44 -11.81 17.86
CA ARG A 359 23.08 -10.51 18.44
C ARG A 359 22.73 -9.49 17.36
N ARG A 360 23.50 -9.44 16.28
CA ARG A 360 23.28 -8.51 15.15
C ARG A 360 21.95 -8.82 14.46
N VAL A 361 21.70 -10.09 14.10
CA VAL A 361 20.46 -10.51 13.43
C VAL A 361 19.23 -10.33 14.33
N ASN A 362 19.32 -10.69 15.62
CA ASN A 362 18.22 -10.48 16.56
C ASN A 362 17.85 -9.00 16.75
N ALA A 363 18.81 -8.08 16.60
CA ALA A 363 18.53 -6.64 16.65
C ALA A 363 17.76 -6.13 15.41
N LEU A 364 17.74 -6.89 14.32
CA LEU A 364 17.00 -6.55 13.10
C LEU A 364 15.51 -6.90 13.23
N THR A 365 15.16 -8.02 13.87
CA THR A 365 13.78 -8.53 13.95
C THR A 365 12.76 -7.51 14.47
N PRO A 366 12.97 -6.79 15.59
CA PRO A 366 12.02 -5.80 16.08
C PRO A 366 11.74 -4.66 15.10
N ARG A 367 12.66 -4.39 14.15
CA ARG A 367 12.52 -3.34 13.15
C ARG A 367 11.50 -3.70 12.06
N PHE A 368 11.21 -4.98 11.83
CA PHE A 368 10.05 -5.39 11.03
C PHE A 368 8.74 -5.16 11.78
N GLY A 369 8.70 -5.48 13.08
CA GLY A 369 7.51 -5.25 13.91
C GLY A 369 7.12 -3.76 13.98
N ALA A 370 8.09 -2.86 13.88
CA ALA A 370 7.83 -1.42 13.79
C ALA A 370 7.11 -0.99 12.49
N LEU A 371 7.08 -1.83 11.45
CA LEU A 371 6.36 -1.57 10.20
C LEU A 371 4.87 -1.95 10.28
N THR A 372 4.52 -2.88 11.17
CA THR A 372 3.17 -3.48 11.24
C THR A 372 2.08 -2.45 11.49
N GLY A 373 2.29 -1.49 12.39
CA GLY A 373 1.28 -0.48 12.71
C GLY A 373 0.88 0.36 11.48
N ALA A 374 1.88 0.84 10.73
CA ALA A 374 1.66 1.65 9.53
C ALA A 374 1.03 0.82 8.40
N LEU A 375 1.51 -0.41 8.20
CA LEU A 375 0.97 -1.34 7.20
C LEU A 375 -0.48 -1.74 7.48
N ASP A 376 -0.83 -2.00 8.74
CA ASP A 376 -2.18 -2.33 9.15
C ASP A 376 -3.13 -1.12 8.97
N GLU A 377 -2.67 0.09 9.25
CA GLU A 377 -3.45 1.31 8.99
C GLU A 377 -3.64 1.52 7.48
N ALA A 378 -2.60 1.34 6.67
CA ALA A 378 -2.70 1.39 5.20
C ALA A 378 -3.68 0.34 4.66
N HIS A 379 -3.66 -0.88 5.20
CA HIS A 379 -4.54 -1.97 4.77
C HIS A 379 -6.02 -1.66 5.01
N ARG A 380 -6.35 -0.98 6.12
CA ARG A 380 -7.72 -0.52 6.41
C ARG A 380 -8.11 0.68 5.56
N SER A 381 -7.19 1.64 5.41
CA SER A 381 -7.45 2.91 4.73
C SER A 381 -7.45 2.82 3.20
N ALA A 382 -6.85 1.77 2.61
CA ALA A 382 -6.87 1.57 1.16
C ALA A 382 -8.31 1.59 0.62
N PRO A 383 -8.63 2.48 -0.34
CA PRO A 383 -9.99 2.61 -0.86
C PRO A 383 -10.49 1.33 -1.54
N THR A 384 -11.81 1.14 -1.51
CA THR A 384 -12.43 0.08 -2.30
C THR A 384 -12.62 0.54 -3.75
N TYR A 385 -12.85 -0.42 -4.65
CA TYR A 385 -13.25 -0.15 -6.03
C TYR A 385 -14.47 0.79 -6.10
N ALA A 386 -15.55 0.46 -5.39
CA ALA A 386 -16.80 1.22 -5.43
C ALA A 386 -16.66 2.64 -4.83
N ALA A 387 -15.80 2.82 -3.82
CA ALA A 387 -15.54 4.15 -3.26
C ALA A 387 -14.82 5.06 -4.26
N GLU A 388 -13.81 4.55 -4.97
CA GLU A 388 -13.08 5.35 -5.97
C GLU A 388 -13.84 5.53 -7.27
N GLU A 389 -14.65 4.56 -7.69
CA GLU A 389 -15.61 4.75 -8.78
C GLU A 389 -16.51 5.94 -8.48
N ALA A 390 -17.15 5.94 -7.30
CA ALA A 390 -18.05 7.02 -6.91
C ALA A 390 -17.33 8.39 -6.79
N ARG A 391 -16.12 8.44 -6.22
CA ARG A 391 -15.32 9.67 -6.10
C ARG A 391 -14.89 10.20 -7.48
N ALA A 392 -14.50 9.31 -8.39
CA ALA A 392 -14.14 9.69 -9.76
C ALA A 392 -15.36 10.18 -10.53
N GLU A 393 -16.53 9.57 -10.30
CA GLU A 393 -17.77 10.05 -10.87
C GLU A 393 -18.12 11.46 -10.40
N ALA A 394 -18.04 11.70 -9.09
CA ALA A 394 -18.25 13.01 -8.50
C ALA A 394 -17.27 14.07 -9.03
N PHE A 395 -15.97 13.78 -9.03
CA PHE A 395 -14.97 14.72 -9.54
C PHE A 395 -15.17 15.00 -11.03
N GLY A 396 -15.40 13.96 -11.84
CA GLY A 396 -15.63 14.08 -13.27
C GLY A 396 -16.88 14.90 -13.59
N ALA A 397 -17.96 14.71 -12.84
CA ALA A 397 -19.21 15.41 -13.04
C ALA A 397 -19.06 16.92 -12.72
N ARG A 398 -18.40 17.22 -11.60
CA ARG A 398 -18.04 18.61 -11.24
C ARG A 398 -17.12 19.25 -12.29
N ALA A 399 -16.16 18.50 -12.82
CA ALA A 399 -15.23 18.97 -13.85
C ALA A 399 -15.92 19.31 -15.18
N LEU A 400 -16.85 18.48 -15.65
CA LEU A 400 -17.67 18.74 -16.86
C LEU A 400 -18.59 19.96 -16.70
N ASN A 401 -18.91 20.34 -15.46
CA ASN A 401 -19.68 21.54 -15.16
C ASN A 401 -18.77 22.74 -14.79
N ASP A 402 -17.46 22.68 -15.08
CA ASP A 402 -16.45 23.70 -14.75
C ASP A 402 -16.43 24.11 -13.27
N PHE A 403 -16.82 23.19 -12.37
CA PHE A 403 -17.01 23.44 -10.95
C PHE A 403 -17.96 24.62 -10.65
N LYS A 404 -18.91 24.92 -11.54
CA LYS A 404 -19.94 25.95 -11.32
C LYS A 404 -20.79 25.62 -10.10
N LYS A 405 -21.18 26.66 -9.36
CA LYS A 405 -22.02 26.56 -8.16
C LYS A 405 -23.50 26.49 -8.51
N GLN A 406 -23.88 25.41 -9.18
CA GLN A 406 -25.24 25.15 -9.62
C GLN A 406 -25.55 23.66 -9.56
N HIS A 407 -26.84 23.32 -9.49
CA HIS A 407 -27.26 21.96 -9.77
C HIS A 407 -27.09 21.68 -11.26
N LYS A 408 -26.50 20.54 -11.58
CA LYS A 408 -26.46 20.00 -12.93
C LYS A 408 -26.87 18.54 -12.84
N TYR A 409 -28.01 18.22 -13.44
CA TYR A 409 -28.46 16.85 -13.53
C TYR A 409 -27.74 16.20 -14.72
N THR A 410 -26.98 15.14 -14.46
CA THR A 410 -26.23 14.42 -15.51
C THR A 410 -26.81 13.05 -15.83
N THR A 411 -27.86 12.62 -15.13
CA THR A 411 -28.62 11.39 -15.44
C THR A 411 -29.79 11.67 -16.40
N ASP A 412 -30.22 10.63 -17.09
CA ASP A 412 -31.20 10.61 -18.16
C ASP A 412 -32.60 11.06 -17.70
N ALA A 413 -33.20 12.00 -18.46
CA ALA A 413 -34.60 12.43 -18.66
C ALA A 413 -35.66 12.42 -17.51
N ASP A 414 -35.37 11.85 -16.34
CA ASP A 414 -36.27 11.64 -15.21
C ASP A 414 -36.31 12.84 -14.26
N GLU A 415 -35.48 13.88 -14.52
CA GLU A 415 -35.48 15.15 -13.78
C GLU A 415 -36.91 15.71 -13.59
N LYS A 416 -37.76 15.54 -14.60
CA LYS A 416 -39.14 16.03 -14.62
C LYS A 416 -40.12 15.21 -13.78
N ASN A 417 -39.73 14.00 -13.37
CA ASN A 417 -40.58 13.08 -12.60
C ASN A 417 -40.31 13.15 -11.09
N HIS A 418 -39.37 13.99 -10.66
CA HIS A 418 -39.02 14.21 -9.27
C HIS A 418 -39.61 15.51 -8.74
N PHE A 419 -39.99 15.56 -7.45
CA PHE A 419 -40.38 16.84 -6.82
C PHE A 419 -39.18 17.79 -6.72
N TYR A 420 -38.02 17.21 -6.38
CA TYR A 420 -36.76 17.92 -6.23
C TYR A 420 -35.63 17.05 -6.81
N PRO A 421 -35.31 17.18 -8.11
CA PRO A 421 -34.27 16.39 -8.73
C PRO A 421 -32.89 16.81 -8.21
N ILE A 422 -32.09 15.84 -7.76
CA ILE A 422 -30.71 16.05 -7.32
C ILE A 422 -29.81 14.98 -7.92
N ASP A 423 -28.65 15.39 -8.43
CA ASP A 423 -27.57 14.50 -8.84
C ASP A 423 -26.48 14.52 -7.76
N LEU A 424 -26.28 13.40 -7.06
CA LEU A 424 -25.33 13.29 -5.96
C LEU A 424 -23.88 13.45 -6.39
N ALA A 425 -23.51 13.01 -7.59
CA ALA A 425 -22.15 13.17 -8.10
C ALA A 425 -21.82 14.67 -8.26
N ASN A 426 -22.76 15.43 -8.83
CA ASN A 426 -22.64 16.88 -8.97
C ASN A 426 -22.83 17.66 -7.65
N ALA A 427 -23.46 17.04 -6.64
CA ALA A 427 -23.62 17.65 -5.32
C ALA A 427 -22.39 17.50 -4.42
N GLU A 428 -21.48 16.56 -4.72
CA GLU A 428 -20.28 16.34 -3.91
C GLU A 428 -19.36 17.57 -3.92
N GLY A 429 -18.93 18.00 -2.74
CA GLY A 429 -18.15 19.23 -2.53
C GLY A 429 -18.94 20.53 -2.71
N LEU A 430 -20.08 20.53 -3.39
CA LEU A 430 -20.88 21.72 -3.65
C LEU A 430 -21.41 22.26 -2.31
N TYR A 431 -20.97 23.45 -1.89
CA TYR A 431 -21.29 24.04 -0.58
C TYR A 431 -21.04 23.10 0.63
N GLY A 432 -20.06 22.21 0.51
CA GLY A 432 -19.67 21.24 1.54
C GLY A 432 -20.50 19.96 1.59
N GLY A 433 -21.22 19.62 0.50
CA GLY A 433 -21.80 18.30 0.30
C GLY A 433 -20.74 17.20 0.40
N HIS A 434 -21.06 16.08 1.05
CA HIS A 434 -20.11 14.99 1.33
C HIS A 434 -20.80 13.62 1.42
N SER A 435 -21.81 13.39 0.58
CA SER A 435 -22.50 12.09 0.53
C SER A 435 -21.60 11.01 -0.03
N VAL A 436 -20.86 11.34 -1.11
CA VAL A 436 -20.06 10.36 -1.84
C VAL A 436 -18.82 9.97 -1.03
N ASP A 437 -18.03 10.96 -0.61
CA ASP A 437 -16.77 10.68 0.07
C ASP A 437 -16.97 9.87 1.36
N LYS A 438 -18.00 10.21 2.14
CA LYS A 438 -18.20 9.61 3.47
C LYS A 438 -19.08 8.38 3.53
N HIS A 439 -19.96 8.17 2.55
CA HIS A 439 -21.06 7.22 2.69
C HIS A 439 -21.25 6.32 1.47
N VAL A 440 -20.26 6.21 0.58
CA VAL A 440 -20.32 5.28 -0.56
C VAL A 440 -19.11 4.34 -0.55
N GLY A 441 -19.38 3.05 -0.73
CA GLY A 441 -18.39 1.98 -0.93
C GLY A 441 -17.45 1.70 0.25
N LYS A 442 -17.78 2.07 1.48
CA LYS A 442 -16.90 1.86 2.65
C LYS A 442 -17.04 0.46 3.24
N THR A 443 -15.92 -0.13 3.66
CA THR A 443 -15.92 -1.38 4.43
C THR A 443 -16.25 -1.14 5.89
N ASP A 444 -16.62 -2.20 6.61
CA ASP A 444 -16.88 -2.12 8.05
C ASP A 444 -15.65 -1.61 8.83
N GLU A 445 -14.43 -1.99 8.44
CA GLU A 445 -13.18 -1.48 9.05
C GLU A 445 -13.00 0.02 8.83
N GLN A 446 -13.36 0.53 7.64
CA GLN A 446 -13.29 1.96 7.33
C GLN A 446 -14.36 2.76 8.11
N LEU A 447 -15.55 2.17 8.28
CA LEU A 447 -16.60 2.74 9.13
C LEU A 447 -16.17 2.76 10.60
N ALA A 448 -15.50 1.70 11.08
CA ALA A 448 -14.91 1.66 12.41
C ALA A 448 -13.78 2.68 12.58
N GLN A 449 -12.90 2.88 11.58
CA GLN A 449 -11.90 3.96 11.59
C GLN A 449 -12.56 5.34 11.69
N ARG A 450 -13.66 5.57 10.98
CA ARG A 450 -14.42 6.82 11.09
C ARG A 450 -14.97 7.02 12.51
N LEU A 451 -15.51 5.97 13.11
CA LEU A 451 -15.99 6.01 14.49
C LEU A 451 -14.86 6.32 15.48
N ARG A 452 -13.63 5.82 15.24
CA ARG A 452 -12.43 6.13 16.03
C ARG A 452 -12.01 7.59 15.91
N ASP A 453 -11.89 8.08 14.68
CA ASP A 453 -11.17 9.33 14.40
C ASP A 453 -12.07 10.58 14.34
N GLN A 454 -13.37 10.39 14.06
CA GLN A 454 -14.36 11.45 14.05
C GLN A 454 -15.09 11.59 15.40
N GLN A 455 -14.62 10.91 16.44
CA GLN A 455 -15.29 10.94 17.74
C GLN A 455 -15.25 12.35 18.38
N ILE A 456 -16.39 12.78 18.88
CA ILE A 456 -16.56 14.02 19.64
C ILE A 456 -17.28 13.66 20.92
N THR A 457 -16.61 13.85 22.06
CA THR A 457 -17.21 13.72 23.38
C THR A 457 -17.89 15.03 23.74
N ARG A 458 -19.20 14.97 23.98
CA ARG A 458 -20.00 16.12 24.41
C ARG A 458 -19.93 16.32 25.93
N PRO A 459 -20.30 17.51 26.45
CA PRO A 459 -20.27 17.79 27.89
C PRO A 459 -21.14 16.83 28.74
N ASP A 460 -22.16 16.22 28.14
CA ASP A 460 -23.03 15.22 28.77
C ASP A 460 -22.44 13.80 28.77
N GLY A 461 -21.20 13.64 28.32
CA GLY A 461 -20.51 12.35 28.21
C GLY A 461 -20.90 11.54 26.98
N SER A 462 -21.85 11.99 26.15
CA SER A 462 -22.23 11.30 24.93
C SER A 462 -21.16 11.45 23.83
N VAL A 463 -20.84 10.35 23.14
CA VAL A 463 -19.88 10.33 22.03
C VAL A 463 -20.61 10.31 20.69
N ARG A 464 -20.22 11.20 19.78
CA ARG A 464 -20.71 11.25 18.39
C ARG A 464 -19.56 10.98 17.41
N PRO A 465 -19.81 10.44 16.21
CA PRO A 465 -21.11 9.96 15.73
C PRO A 465 -21.55 8.65 16.40
N LEU A 466 -22.88 8.43 16.44
CA LEU A 466 -23.50 7.24 17.04
C LEU A 466 -23.45 6.01 16.13
N ALA A 467 -23.17 6.22 14.84
CA ALA A 467 -22.97 5.19 13.85
C ALA A 467 -22.21 5.77 12.66
N ALA A 468 -21.59 4.90 11.87
CA ALA A 468 -21.02 5.22 10.57
C ALA A 468 -21.61 4.22 9.56
N SER A 469 -22.03 4.70 8.40
CA SER A 469 -22.75 3.88 7.42
C SER A 469 -22.35 4.21 5.99
N SER A 470 -22.55 3.24 5.11
CA SER A 470 -22.23 3.35 3.68
C SER A 470 -23.23 2.62 2.80
N TYR A 471 -23.64 3.28 1.73
CA TYR A 471 -24.24 2.65 0.56
C TYR A 471 -23.22 1.72 -0.12
N PRO A 472 -23.65 0.68 -0.83
CA PRO A 472 -22.75 -0.20 -1.55
C PRO A 472 -22.05 0.50 -2.72
N ASP A 473 -22.76 1.37 -3.44
CA ASP A 473 -22.28 2.09 -4.62
C ASP A 473 -23.03 3.43 -4.82
N LEU A 474 -22.56 4.25 -5.77
CA LEU A 474 -23.14 5.56 -6.03
C LEU A 474 -24.56 5.49 -6.60
N ALA A 475 -24.86 4.48 -7.42
CA ALA A 475 -26.19 4.28 -8.00
C ALA A 475 -27.24 4.04 -6.89
N SER A 476 -26.91 3.21 -5.90
CA SER A 476 -27.73 2.97 -4.73
C SER A 476 -27.90 4.23 -3.88
N ALA A 477 -26.81 4.97 -3.64
CA ALA A 477 -26.87 6.24 -2.92
C ALA A 477 -27.79 7.25 -3.62
N GLN A 478 -27.65 7.39 -4.95
CA GLN A 478 -28.46 8.27 -5.79
C GLN A 478 -29.94 7.88 -5.70
N ARG A 479 -30.25 6.60 -5.91
CA ARG A 479 -31.62 6.08 -5.86
C ARG A 479 -32.27 6.32 -4.50
N PHE A 480 -31.66 5.86 -3.41
CA PHE A 480 -32.29 5.98 -2.09
C PHE A 480 -32.39 7.43 -1.61
N THR A 481 -31.48 8.30 -2.04
CA THR A 481 -31.59 9.74 -1.79
C THR A 481 -32.78 10.32 -2.54
N GLN A 482 -32.89 10.07 -3.84
CA GLN A 482 -33.98 10.59 -4.67
C GLN A 482 -35.33 10.05 -4.19
N ASP A 483 -35.44 8.76 -3.88
CA ASP A 483 -36.64 8.15 -3.31
C ASP A 483 -37.03 8.78 -1.96
N THR A 484 -36.07 9.25 -1.17
CA THR A 484 -36.33 9.94 0.11
C THR A 484 -36.88 11.34 -0.12
N LEU A 485 -36.38 12.05 -1.14
CA LEU A 485 -36.89 13.36 -1.55
C LEU A 485 -38.27 13.26 -2.19
N ASP A 486 -38.53 12.15 -2.91
CA ASP A 486 -39.79 11.92 -3.60
C ASP A 486 -40.91 11.33 -2.73
N ASP A 487 -40.63 11.00 -1.47
CA ASP A 487 -41.69 10.68 -0.53
C ASP A 487 -42.58 11.93 -0.31
N ILE A 488 -43.88 11.78 -0.54
CA ILE A 488 -44.85 12.88 -0.46
C ILE A 488 -44.75 13.63 0.87
N ARG A 489 -44.55 12.93 1.99
CA ARG A 489 -44.48 13.58 3.31
C ARG A 489 -43.19 14.37 3.46
N ASN A 490 -42.10 13.88 2.89
CA ASN A 490 -40.83 14.60 2.87
C ASN A 490 -40.87 15.79 1.91
N ALA A 491 -41.49 15.65 0.73
CA ALA A 491 -41.69 16.77 -0.20
C ALA A 491 -42.47 17.92 0.48
N GLU A 492 -43.55 17.62 1.19
CA GLU A 492 -44.28 18.63 1.97
C GLU A 492 -43.45 19.23 3.13
N LYS A 493 -42.57 18.45 3.78
CA LYS A 493 -41.66 18.99 4.81
C LYS A 493 -40.67 19.98 4.18
N ILE A 494 -40.16 19.68 2.99
CA ILE A 494 -39.27 20.57 2.24
C ILE A 494 -40.00 21.86 1.88
N GLU A 495 -41.19 21.78 1.30
CA GLU A 495 -42.00 22.95 0.93
C GLU A 495 -42.25 23.87 2.14
N ARG A 496 -42.76 23.32 3.25
CA ARG A 496 -42.99 24.09 4.49
C ARG A 496 -41.70 24.68 5.07
N TRP A 497 -40.58 23.99 4.91
CA TRP A 497 -39.28 24.49 5.35
C TRP A 497 -38.85 25.68 4.49
N LEU A 498 -38.93 25.55 3.16
CA LEU A 498 -38.57 26.61 2.21
C LEU A 498 -39.46 27.86 2.38
N ASP A 499 -40.77 27.69 2.50
CA ASP A 499 -41.73 28.78 2.77
C ASP A 499 -41.36 29.62 3.98
N ARG A 500 -40.87 28.96 5.04
CA ARG A 500 -40.42 29.64 6.26
C ARG A 500 -39.13 30.42 6.00
N LEU A 501 -38.19 29.86 5.24
CA LEU A 501 -36.91 30.50 4.97
C LEU A 501 -37.02 31.70 4.02
N GLU A 502 -37.94 31.66 3.05
CA GLU A 502 -38.19 32.78 2.13
C GLU A 502 -38.72 34.03 2.83
N ARG A 503 -39.43 33.86 3.96
CA ARG A 503 -39.92 34.96 4.79
C ARG A 503 -38.81 35.64 5.61
N GLU A 504 -37.66 34.98 5.81
CA GLU A 504 -36.52 35.50 6.58
C GLU A 504 -35.16 35.20 5.91
N PRO A 505 -34.88 35.75 4.71
CA PRO A 505 -33.89 35.18 3.79
C PRO A 505 -32.40 35.34 4.17
N VAL A 506 -32.01 36.34 4.98
CA VAL A 506 -30.58 36.68 5.19
C VAL A 506 -29.95 35.88 6.35
N ALA A 507 -30.73 35.42 7.33
CA ALA A 507 -30.22 34.70 8.51
C ALA A 507 -30.02 33.18 8.27
N ASN A 508 -30.45 32.65 7.11
CA ASN A 508 -30.87 31.26 6.99
C ASN A 508 -30.06 30.36 6.05
N GLU A 509 -28.97 30.84 5.41
CA GLU A 509 -28.14 30.02 4.48
C GLU A 509 -27.36 28.85 5.13
N ARG A 510 -27.49 28.68 6.45
CA ARG A 510 -26.98 27.53 7.20
C ARG A 510 -28.10 26.64 7.75
N SER A 511 -29.36 26.98 7.48
CA SER A 511 -30.50 26.17 7.88
C SER A 511 -30.38 24.79 7.25
N THR A 512 -30.67 23.77 8.03
CA THR A 512 -30.64 22.37 7.59
C THR A 512 -31.98 21.71 7.88
N LEU A 513 -32.34 20.74 7.04
CA LEU A 513 -33.52 19.91 7.20
C LEU A 513 -33.08 18.46 7.08
N THR A 514 -33.43 17.65 8.07
CA THR A 514 -33.20 16.19 8.03
C THR A 514 -34.47 15.50 7.60
N LEU A 515 -34.32 14.59 6.64
CA LEU A 515 -35.36 13.74 6.08
C LEU A 515 -34.96 12.29 6.27
N ASP A 516 -35.96 11.45 6.47
CA ASP A 516 -35.80 10.02 6.71
C ASP A 516 -36.82 9.24 5.88
N LYS A 517 -36.43 8.06 5.42
CA LYS A 517 -37.30 7.08 4.77
C LYS A 517 -36.82 5.67 5.06
N SER A 518 -37.76 4.79 5.39
CA SER A 518 -37.51 3.35 5.52
C SER A 518 -37.85 2.62 4.22
N PHE A 519 -37.11 1.56 3.95
CA PHE A 519 -37.20 0.70 2.78
C PHE A 519 -37.30 -0.76 3.23
N THR A 520 -37.94 -1.59 2.43
CA THR A 520 -38.03 -3.04 2.70
C THR A 520 -36.75 -3.77 2.31
N GLU A 521 -35.99 -3.23 1.37
CA GLU A 521 -34.70 -3.77 0.93
C GLU A 521 -33.54 -3.22 1.74
N VAL A 522 -32.38 -3.88 1.63
CA VAL A 522 -31.14 -3.40 2.24
C VAL A 522 -30.63 -2.20 1.43
N THR A 523 -30.43 -1.09 2.14
CA THR A 523 -29.92 0.17 1.58
C THR A 523 -28.40 0.27 1.66
N GLY A 524 -27.78 -0.43 2.62
CA GLY A 524 -26.34 -0.39 2.84
C GLY A 524 -25.95 -1.07 4.15
N ARG A 525 -24.77 -0.72 4.68
CA ARG A 525 -24.27 -1.24 5.97
C ARG A 525 -24.03 -0.13 6.97
N THR A 526 -24.22 -0.42 8.24
CA THR A 526 -24.02 0.50 9.36
C THR A 526 -23.22 -0.18 10.47
N VAL A 527 -22.12 0.44 10.90
CA VAL A 527 -21.43 0.09 12.15
C VAL A 527 -21.96 1.00 13.25
N PRO A 528 -22.72 0.47 14.24
CA PRO A 528 -23.17 1.27 15.37
C PRO A 528 -22.03 1.52 16.35
N ARG A 529 -22.08 2.66 17.05
CA ARG A 529 -21.12 3.03 18.11
C ARG A 529 -21.00 1.93 19.17
N THR A 530 -22.10 1.30 19.53
CA THR A 530 -22.11 0.22 20.53
C THR A 530 -21.29 -1.00 20.09
N ALA A 531 -21.26 -1.33 18.80
CA ALA A 531 -20.39 -2.40 18.29
C ALA A 531 -18.93 -1.95 18.29
N TYR A 532 -18.65 -0.71 17.90
CA TYR A 532 -17.29 -0.16 17.98
C TYR A 532 -16.76 -0.09 19.42
N ASP A 533 -17.58 0.31 20.38
CA ASP A 533 -17.14 0.41 21.78
C ASP A 533 -16.88 -0.99 22.38
N ALA A 534 -17.48 -2.05 21.84
CA ALA A 534 -17.24 -3.43 22.23
C ALA A 534 -16.01 -4.04 21.53
N ASP A 535 -15.88 -3.88 20.22
CA ASP A 535 -14.93 -4.63 19.38
C ASP A 535 -13.86 -3.76 18.72
N GLY A 536 -13.89 -2.44 18.93
CA GLY A 536 -12.97 -1.48 18.36
C GLY A 536 -12.95 -1.53 16.83
N LEU A 537 -11.75 -1.63 16.25
CA LEU A 537 -11.54 -1.69 14.80
C LEU A 537 -12.02 -3.00 14.15
N GLN A 538 -12.41 -4.01 14.95
CA GLN A 538 -12.96 -5.28 14.45
C GLN A 538 -14.49 -5.28 14.42
N ALA A 539 -15.12 -4.18 14.81
CA ALA A 539 -16.58 -4.04 14.84
C ALA A 539 -17.20 -4.31 13.46
N GLN A 540 -18.22 -5.15 13.44
CA GLN A 540 -18.93 -5.56 12.23
C GLN A 540 -20.16 -4.69 12.00
N GLY A 541 -20.45 -4.41 10.74
CA GLY A 541 -21.65 -3.71 10.31
C GLY A 541 -22.88 -4.60 10.33
N ILE A 542 -24.04 -3.96 10.47
CA ILE A 542 -25.36 -4.57 10.25
C ILE A 542 -25.99 -3.98 8.99
N ASP A 543 -26.91 -4.72 8.39
CA ASP A 543 -27.68 -4.25 7.24
C ASP A 543 -28.56 -3.06 7.65
N ALA A 544 -28.59 -2.05 6.79
CA ALA A 544 -29.37 -0.84 6.95
C ALA A 544 -30.61 -0.88 6.05
N HIS A 545 -31.76 -0.44 6.56
CA HIS A 545 -33.03 -0.46 5.83
C HIS A 545 -33.66 0.94 5.72
N GLY A 546 -32.90 2.00 6.00
CA GLY A 546 -33.37 3.37 5.84
C GLY A 546 -32.32 4.27 5.19
N ALA A 547 -32.76 5.44 4.76
CA ALA A 547 -31.89 6.53 4.33
C ALA A 547 -32.20 7.79 5.13
N ASN A 548 -31.14 8.48 5.55
CA ASN A 548 -31.21 9.81 6.15
C ASN A 548 -30.56 10.82 5.21
N VAL A 549 -31.33 11.82 4.79
CA VAL A 549 -30.88 12.88 3.88
C VAL A 549 -30.92 14.20 4.63
N VAL A 550 -29.78 14.88 4.69
CA VAL A 550 -29.67 16.21 5.29
C VAL A 550 -29.55 17.23 4.16
N LEU A 551 -30.52 18.12 4.07
CA LEU A 551 -30.52 19.26 3.16
C LEU A 551 -29.92 20.49 3.83
N ARG A 552 -29.27 21.35 3.05
CA ARG A 552 -28.83 22.68 3.49
C ARG A 552 -29.34 23.75 2.53
N TYR A 553 -30.01 24.76 3.07
CA TYR A 553 -30.57 25.85 2.27
C TYR A 553 -29.47 26.67 1.60
N LYS A 554 -29.64 26.93 0.31
CA LYS A 554 -28.76 27.76 -0.50
C LYS A 554 -29.56 28.56 -1.51
N ARG A 555 -29.57 29.88 -1.30
CA ARG A 555 -30.23 30.82 -2.20
C ARG A 555 -29.55 30.81 -3.57
N GLY A 556 -30.35 30.90 -4.63
CA GLY A 556 -29.87 30.97 -6.01
C GLY A 556 -29.67 29.61 -6.69
N LEU A 557 -29.95 28.51 -5.99
CA LEU A 557 -30.06 27.17 -6.60
C LEU A 557 -31.52 26.86 -6.94
N VAL A 558 -31.71 25.95 -7.90
CA VAL A 558 -33.02 25.38 -8.24
C VAL A 558 -32.88 23.86 -8.22
N PRO A 559 -33.40 23.16 -7.20
CA PRO A 559 -34.07 23.69 -6.01
C PRO A 559 -33.11 24.45 -5.05
N PRO A 560 -33.61 25.33 -4.15
CA PRO A 560 -32.80 26.26 -3.35
C PRO A 560 -32.13 25.61 -2.12
N PHE A 561 -31.58 24.41 -2.30
CA PHE A 561 -30.83 23.67 -1.30
C PHE A 561 -29.85 22.71 -1.97
N ILE A 562 -28.87 22.23 -1.21
CA ILE A 562 -28.04 21.09 -1.58
C ILE A 562 -28.39 19.88 -0.70
N VAL A 563 -28.06 18.68 -1.17
CA VAL A 563 -27.87 17.53 -0.28
C VAL A 563 -26.51 17.70 0.40
N LEU A 564 -26.52 18.02 1.69
CA LEU A 564 -25.31 18.13 2.49
C LEU A 564 -24.68 16.77 2.74
N THR A 565 -25.51 15.79 3.07
CA THR A 565 -25.11 14.40 3.24
C THR A 565 -26.32 13.49 3.09
N SER A 566 -26.08 12.29 2.60
CA SER A 566 -27.04 11.19 2.54
C SER A 566 -26.34 9.94 3.03
N MET A 567 -27.00 9.18 3.89
CA MET A 567 -26.40 8.01 4.53
C MET A 567 -27.44 6.94 4.88
N PRO A 568 -27.09 5.64 4.81
CA PRO A 568 -27.96 4.59 5.30
C PRO A 568 -28.17 4.68 6.81
N THR A 569 -29.31 4.16 7.27
CA THR A 569 -29.65 4.02 8.69
C THR A 569 -30.20 2.64 8.98
N ALA A 570 -29.77 2.06 10.10
CA ALA A 570 -30.26 0.78 10.61
C ALA A 570 -31.74 0.83 11.01
#